data_AF-A0A835M2P6-F1
#
_entry.id   AF-A0A835M2P6-F1
#
_cell.length_a   1.000
_cell.length_b   1.000
_cell.length_c   1.000
_cell.angle_alpha   90.00
_cell.angle_beta   90.00
_cell.angle_gamma   90.00
#
_symmetry.space_group_name_H-M   'P 1'
#
loop_
_entity.id
_entity.type
_entity.pdbx_description
1 polymer ?
#
loop_
_entity_poly.entity_id
_entity_poly.type
_entity_poly.pdbx_seq_one_letter_code
_entity_poly.pdbx_strand_id
1 'polypeptide(L)'
;MGLLNVLSSHSAYEEYLGGQLEPSWSENPIIKEAFERFALKIKEMEVTVKRRNKNQKLSNRTCAGVLLYELLNPTFEAGVIGMGVPNSISI
;
A
#
# COMPACT_ATOMS: atom_id res chain seq x y z
N MET A 1 4.37 -19.99 -15.23
CA MET A 1 3.56 -19.39 -14.15
C MET A 1 4.29 -19.25 -12.81
N GLY A 2 5.29 -20.09 -12.47
CA GLY A 2 5.97 -20.01 -11.16
C GLY A 2 6.73 -18.71 -10.87
N LEU A 3 7.48 -18.18 -11.85
CA LEU A 3 8.30 -16.97 -11.64
C LEU A 3 7.46 -15.74 -11.27
N LEU A 4 6.40 -15.46 -12.04
CA LEU A 4 5.50 -14.33 -11.77
C LEU A 4 4.85 -14.45 -10.40
N ASN A 5 4.53 -15.66 -9.95
CA ASN A 5 3.95 -15.88 -8.63
C ASN A 5 4.92 -15.53 -7.50
N VAL A 6 6.21 -15.83 -7.67
CA VAL A 6 7.26 -15.44 -6.73
C VAL A 6 7.43 -13.93 -6.72
N LEU A 7 7.53 -13.29 -7.89
CA LEU A 7 7.71 -11.84 -8.01
C LEU A 7 6.49 -11.02 -7.57
N SER A 8 5.30 -11.62 -7.56
CA SER A 8 4.05 -10.95 -7.14
C SER A 8 3.68 -11.23 -5.67
N SER A 9 4.51 -11.97 -4.94
CA SER A 9 4.24 -12.35 -3.56
C SER A 9 4.94 -11.40 -2.60
N HIS A 10 4.16 -10.86 -1.66
CA HIS A 10 4.73 -10.12 -0.54
C HIS A 10 5.28 -11.08 0.52
N SER A 11 6.45 -10.74 1.07
CA SER A 11 7.05 -11.45 2.20
C SER A 11 6.26 -11.19 3.50
N ALA A 12 6.28 -12.14 4.44
CA ALA A 12 5.71 -11.93 5.77
C ALA A 12 6.47 -10.88 6.60
N TYR A 13 7.71 -10.58 6.22
CA TYR A 13 8.58 -9.59 6.86
C TYR A 13 8.72 -8.30 6.05
N GLU A 14 7.82 -8.07 5.10
CA GLU A 14 7.87 -6.89 4.24
C GLU A 14 7.56 -5.62 5.03
N GLU A 15 8.35 -4.57 4.78
CA GLU A 15 8.10 -3.24 5.33
C GLU A 15 7.36 -2.37 4.32
N TYR A 16 6.20 -1.87 4.72
CA TYR A 16 5.32 -1.10 3.86
C TYR A 16 5.34 0.39 4.21
N LEU A 17 4.95 1.21 3.23
CA LEU A 17 4.84 2.66 3.41
C LEU A 17 3.93 3.03 4.57
N GLY A 18 4.46 3.86 5.47
CA GLY A 18 3.73 4.32 6.66
C GLY A 18 3.44 3.22 7.68
N GLY A 19 4.13 2.07 7.58
CA GLY A 19 4.03 0.94 8.49
C GLY A 19 4.84 1.14 9.77
N GLN A 20 6.09 0.67 9.78
CA GLN A 20 6.96 0.76 10.95
C GLN A 20 7.83 2.01 10.91
N LEU A 21 7.93 2.69 12.06
CA LEU A 21 8.84 3.81 12.26
C LEU A 21 10.21 3.26 12.64
N GLU A 22 11.25 3.71 11.94
CA GLU A 22 12.63 3.39 12.28
C GLU A 22 12.97 3.86 13.72
N PRO A 23 13.52 3.01 14.59
CA PRO A 23 13.79 3.37 16.00
C PRO A 23 14.64 4.63 16.15
N SER A 24 15.65 4.82 15.30
CA SER A 24 16.52 6.01 15.33
C SER A 24 15.76 7.31 15.03
N TRP A 25 14.67 7.26 14.25
CA TRP A 25 13.84 8.43 13.96
C TRP A 25 12.92 8.78 15.13
N SER A 26 12.57 7.80 15.96
CA SER A 26 11.70 7.99 17.12
C SER A 26 12.34 8.82 18.24
N GLU A 27 13.68 8.88 18.27
CA GLU A 27 14.45 9.67 19.24
C GLU A 27 14.32 11.17 19.00
N ASN A 28 14.09 11.59 17.75
CA ASN A 28 13.87 12.99 17.40
C ASN A 28 12.36 13.29 17.32
N PRO A 29 11.81 14.12 18.23
CA PRO A 29 10.37 14.38 18.28
C PRO A 29 9.83 15.01 16.99
N ILE A 30 10.63 15.81 16.27
CA ILE A 30 10.22 16.45 15.03
C ILE A 30 10.07 15.42 13.91
N ILE A 31 11.03 14.48 13.81
CA ILE A 31 11.00 13.43 12.78
C ILE A 31 9.86 12.46 13.06
N LYS A 32 9.67 12.08 14.32
CA LYS A 32 8.56 11.25 14.76
C LYS A 32 7.21 11.85 14.37
N GLU A 33 6.96 13.12 14.70
CA GLU A 33 5.71 13.79 14.36
C GLU A 33 5.50 13.87 12.83
N ALA A 34 6.57 14.15 12.07
CA ALA A 34 6.50 14.18 10.61
C ALA A 34 6.13 12.81 10.03
N PHE A 35 6.69 11.72 10.55
CA PHE A 35 6.36 10.36 10.13
C PHE A 35 4.92 9.97 10.51
N GLU A 36 4.45 10.33 11.70
CA GLU A 36 3.06 10.08 12.10
C GLU A 36 2.06 10.78 11.17
N ARG A 37 2.32 12.04 10.81
CA ARG A 37 1.52 12.77 9.80
C ARG A 37 1.57 12.10 8.44
N PHE A 38 2.72 11.57 8.03
CA PHE A 38 2.85 10.82 6.79
C PHE A 38 2.03 9.52 6.82
N ALA A 39 2.14 8.71 7.88
CA ALA A 39 1.38 7.48 8.05
C ALA A 39 -0.14 7.73 8.05
N LEU A 40 -0.60 8.84 8.64
CA LEU A 40 -2.00 9.26 8.56
C LEU A 40 -2.45 9.56 7.12
N LYS A 41 -1.64 10.28 6.35
CA LYS A 41 -1.94 10.55 4.93
C LYS A 41 -1.99 9.28 4.08
N ILE A 42 -1.15 8.29 4.37
CA ILE A 42 -1.20 6.98 3.71
C ILE A 42 -2.54 6.28 4.01
N LYS A 43 -3.03 6.32 5.25
CA LYS A 43 -4.36 5.78 5.59
C LYS A 43 -5.51 6.54 4.89
N GLU A 44 -5.42 7.86 4.75
CA GLU A 44 -6.40 8.63 3.99
C GLU A 44 -6.40 8.27 2.49
N MET A 45 -5.25 7.87 1.95
CA MET A 45 -5.11 7.43 0.57
C MET A 45 -5.86 6.12 0.32
N GLU A 46 -5.83 5.16 1.24
CA GLU A 46 -6.64 3.93 1.16
C GLU A 46 -8.14 4.26 0.98
N VAL A 47 -8.68 5.17 1.80
CA VAL A 47 -10.08 5.61 1.69
C VAL A 47 -10.36 6.23 0.32
N THR A 48 -9.41 7.03 -0.19
CA THR A 48 -9.52 7.66 -1.51
C THR A 48 -9.52 6.64 -2.63
N VAL A 49 -8.66 5.62 -2.57
CA VAL A 49 -8.59 4.53 -3.56
C VAL A 49 -9.90 3.76 -3.57
N LYS A 50 -10.38 3.32 -2.39
CA LYS A 50 -11.67 2.61 -2.24
C LYS A 50 -12.84 3.43 -2.77
N ARG A 51 -12.87 4.74 -2.50
CA ARG A 51 -13.90 5.65 -3.03
C ARG A 51 -13.85 5.76 -4.55
N ARG A 52 -12.66 5.84 -5.15
CA ARG A 52 -12.49 5.88 -6.62
C ARG A 52 -12.89 4.57 -7.28
N ASN A 53 -12.58 3.42 -6.66
CA ASN A 53 -13.02 2.10 -7.12
C ASN A 53 -14.54 1.89 -7.06
N LYS A 54 -15.27 2.70 -6.31
CA LYS A 54 -16.75 2.68 -6.29
C LYS A 54 -17.39 3.71 -7.22
N ASN A 55 -16.60 4.61 -7.81
CA ASN A 55 -17.13 5.68 -8.65
C ASN A 55 -17.36 5.17 -10.08
N GLN A 56 -18.62 4.93 -10.44
CA GLN A 56 -19.03 4.45 -11.77
C GLN A 56 -18.64 5.39 -12.93
N LYS A 57 -18.35 6.67 -12.66
CA LYS A 57 -17.83 7.59 -13.69
C LYS A 57 -16.39 7.26 -14.10
N LEU A 58 -15.66 6.47 -13.30
CA LEU A 58 -14.29 6.03 -13.58
C LEU A 58 -14.31 4.64 -14.22
N SER A 59 -14.71 4.57 -15.49
CA SER A 59 -14.89 3.33 -16.24
C SER A 59 -13.66 2.41 -16.24
N ASN A 60 -12.45 2.98 -16.28
CA ASN A 60 -11.19 2.22 -16.20
C ASN A 60 -10.98 1.46 -14.88
N ARG A 61 -11.86 1.64 -13.89
CA ARG A 61 -11.79 1.01 -12.57
C ARG A 61 -13.06 0.25 -12.19
N THR A 62 -14.17 0.49 -12.87
CA THR A 62 -15.51 -0.01 -12.49
C THR A 62 -16.30 -0.65 -13.62
N CYS A 63 -15.72 -0.80 -14.81
CA CYS A 63 -16.41 -1.43 -15.94
C CYS A 63 -16.53 -2.95 -15.74
N ALA A 64 -17.51 -3.57 -16.41
CA ALA A 64 -17.68 -5.02 -16.41
C ALA A 64 -16.40 -5.72 -16.92
N GLY A 65 -15.92 -6.71 -16.17
CA GLY A 65 -14.69 -7.45 -16.48
C GLY A 65 -13.39 -6.74 -16.09
N VAL A 66 -13.45 -5.51 -15.54
CA VAL A 66 -12.27 -4.81 -15.02
C VAL A 66 -12.10 -5.12 -13.53
N LEU A 67 -10.92 -5.60 -13.15
CA LEU A 67 -10.54 -5.76 -11.74
C LEU A 67 -10.40 -4.39 -11.08
N LEU A 68 -10.85 -4.29 -9.82
CA LEU A 68 -10.66 -3.09 -9.03
C LEU A 68 -9.16 -2.79 -8.91
N TYR A 69 -8.79 -1.54 -9.13
CA TYR A 69 -7.39 -1.15 -9.05
C TYR A 69 -7.01 -0.93 -7.58
N GLU A 70 -6.37 -1.94 -7.00
CA GLU A 70 -5.91 -1.96 -5.60
C GLU A 70 -4.38 -1.96 -5.47
N LEU A 71 -3.63 -1.96 -6.59
CA LEU A 71 -2.15 -2.02 -6.57
C LEU A 71 -1.47 -0.91 -5.76
N LEU A 72 -2.09 0.27 -5.65
CA LEU A 72 -1.58 1.39 -4.85
C LEU A 72 -2.31 1.55 -3.52
N ASN A 73 -3.13 0.58 -3.11
CA ASN A 73 -3.79 0.60 -1.82
C ASN A 73 -2.80 0.15 -0.73
N PRO A 74 -2.50 0.97 0.28
CA PRO A 74 -1.59 0.60 1.35
C PRO A 74 -2.25 -0.43 2.29
N THR A 75 -1.79 -1.67 2.22
CA THR A 75 -2.22 -2.79 3.07
C THR A 75 -1.00 -3.59 3.53
N PHE A 76 -1.09 -4.19 4.72
CA PHE A 76 0.02 -4.87 5.39
C PHE A 76 -0.19 -6.40 5.44
N GLU A 77 -0.55 -7.00 4.31
CA GLU A 77 -0.82 -8.44 4.21
C GLU A 77 0.25 -9.14 3.35
N ALA A 78 0.61 -10.36 3.73
CA ALA A 78 1.60 -11.17 3.02
C ALA A 78 0.95 -12.04 1.92
N GLY A 79 1.75 -12.47 0.94
CA GLY A 79 1.31 -13.33 -0.15
C GLY A 79 0.92 -12.57 -1.42
N VAL A 80 0.17 -13.23 -2.30
CA VAL A 80 -0.23 -12.71 -3.63
C VAL A 80 -1.58 -12.02 -3.51
N ILE A 81 -1.57 -10.78 -3.06
CA ILE A 81 -2.78 -10.02 -2.69
C ILE A 81 -3.20 -8.97 -3.73
N GLY A 82 -2.31 -8.58 -4.66
CA GLY A 82 -2.61 -7.58 -5.69
C GLY A 82 -2.80 -6.15 -5.16
N MET A 83 -2.28 -5.88 -3.96
CA MET A 83 -2.32 -4.60 -3.24
C MET A 83 -1.15 -4.53 -2.25
N GLY A 84 -0.91 -3.36 -1.65
CA GLY A 84 0.23 -3.13 -0.76
C GLY A 84 1.41 -2.48 -1.48
N VAL A 85 2.00 -1.46 -0.84
CA VAL A 85 3.13 -0.70 -1.39
C VAL A 85 4.35 -0.84 -0.46
N PRO A 86 5.39 -1.58 -0.87
CA PRO A 86 6.63 -1.71 -0.13
C PRO A 86 7.40 -0.38 0.01
N ASN A 87 8.26 -0.30 1.01
CA ASN A 87 9.17 0.83 1.19
C ASN A 87 10.30 0.87 0.15
N SER A 88 10.67 -0.28 -0.42
CA SER A 88 11.84 -0.41 -1.30
C SER A 88 11.58 -1.40 -2.44
N ILE A 89 12.55 -1.53 -3.36
CA ILE A 89 12.53 -2.58 -4.40
C ILE A 89 13.04 -3.86 -3.76
N SER A 90 12.13 -4.63 -3.18
CA SER A 90 12.42 -5.86 -2.42
C SER A 90 12.26 -7.16 -3.23
N ILE A 91 11.61 -7.11 -4.40
CA ILE A 91 11.47 -8.23 -5.34
C ILE A 91 11.22 -7.75 -6.78
#